data_AF-A0A2A2PEZ0-F1
#
_entry.id   AF-A0A2A2PEZ0-F1
#
_cell.length_a   1.000
_cell.length_b   1.000
_cell.length_c   1.000
_cell.angle_alpha   90.00
_cell.angle_beta   90.00
_cell.angle_gamma   90.00
#
_symmetry.space_group_name_H-M   'P 1'
#
loop_
_entity.id
_entity.type
_entity.pdbx_description
1 polymer ?
#
loop_
_entity_poly.entity_id
_entity_poly.type
_entity_poly.pdbx_seq_one_letter_code
_entity_poly.pdbx_strand_id
1 'polypeptide(L)' 'MSAELSLIVSDFETPEQAASYDRWFRAQVQASMDDPRPNIPHEQVMAEMRALIESKLNKNSAG' A
#
# COMPACT_ATOMS: atom_id res chain seq x y z
N MET A 1 -1.13 16.09 -26.09
CA MET A 1 -1.55 15.98 -24.68
C MET A 1 -0.41 15.32 -23.92
N SER A 2 0.58 16.11 -23.50
CA SER A 2 1.83 15.60 -22.87
C SER A 2 2.16 16.35 -21.58
N ALA A 3 1.25 17.19 -21.10
CA ALA A 3 1.46 18.03 -19.91
C ALA A 3 1.12 17.29 -18.60
N GLU A 4 0.30 16.23 -18.63
CA GLU A 4 -0.10 15.50 -17.40
C GLU A 4 1.01 14.60 -16.83
N LEU A 5 2.02 14.24 -17.63
CA LEU A 5 3.09 13.35 -17.20
C LEU A 5 4.20 14.06 -16.41
N SER A 6 4.26 15.39 -16.42
CA SER A 6 5.33 16.15 -15.76
C SER A 6 5.30 16.07 -14.23
N LEU A 7 4.16 15.75 -13.60
CA LEU A 7 4.06 15.69 -12.13
C LEU A 7 4.17 14.26 -11.58
N ILE A 8 3.69 13.25 -12.34
CA ILE A 8 3.72 11.84 -11.91
C ILE A 8 5.10 11.21 -12.21
N VAL A 9 5.77 11.63 -13.28
CA VAL A 9 7.08 11.08 -13.70
C VAL A 9 8.23 11.55 -12.81
N SER A 10 8.01 12.45 -11.84
CA SER A 10 9.10 12.94 -10.97
C SER A 10 9.71 11.86 -10.05
N ASP A 11 8.95 10.81 -9.71
CA ASP A 11 9.42 9.69 -8.86
C ASP A 11 9.80 8.43 -9.69
N PHE A 12 9.56 8.43 -11.00
CA PHE A 12 9.78 7.26 -11.86
C PHE A 12 10.84 7.55 -12.92
N GLU A 13 11.78 6.62 -13.10
CA GLU A 13 12.89 6.77 -14.03
C GLU A 13 12.45 6.76 -15.50
N THR A 14 11.30 6.12 -15.79
CA THR A 14 10.75 6.03 -17.15
C THR A 14 9.21 6.14 -17.17
N PRO A 15 8.63 6.63 -18.28
CA PRO A 15 7.16 6.66 -18.44
C PRO A 15 6.55 5.25 -18.46
N GLU A 16 7.27 4.24 -18.95
CA GLU A 16 6.83 2.84 -18.94
C GLU A 16 6.71 2.30 -17.51
N GLN A 17 7.66 2.63 -16.63
CA GLN A 17 7.60 2.29 -15.21
C GLN A 17 6.42 2.96 -14.52
N ALA A 18 6.20 4.25 -14.78
CA ALA A 18 5.04 4.98 -14.24
C ALA A 18 3.71 4.36 -14.70
N ALA A 19 3.60 4.00 -15.98
CA ALA A 19 2.41 3.36 -16.53
C ALA A 19 2.19 1.94 -15.96
N SER A 20 3.28 1.20 -15.69
CA SER A 20 3.19 -0.11 -15.04
C SER A 20 2.72 0.02 -13.58
N TYR A 21 3.24 1.02 -12.86
CA TYR A 21 2.82 1.30 -11.49
C TYR A 21 1.35 1.72 -11.43
N ASP A 22 0.91 2.64 -12.29
CA ASP A 22 -0.48 3.10 -12.33
C ASP A 22 -1.47 1.94 -12.58
N ARG A 23 -1.16 1.05 -13.53
CA ARG A 23 -2.00 -0.15 -13.77
C ARG A 23 -2.09 -1.07 -12.55
N TRP A 24 -0.95 -1.35 -11.92
CA TRP A 24 -0.91 -2.18 -10.72
C TRP A 24 -1.66 -1.52 -9.55
N PHE A 25 -1.43 -0.23 -9.32
CA PHE A 25 -2.04 0.51 -8.23
C PHE A 25 -3.57 0.56 -8.38
N ARG A 26 -4.08 0.85 -9.58
CA ARG A 26 -5.52 0.82 -9.86
C ARG A 26 -6.13 -0.56 -9.63
N ALA A 27 -5.46 -1.62 -10.06
CA ALA A 27 -5.92 -2.99 -9.82
C ALA A 27 -5.99 -3.31 -8.32
N GLN A 28 -5.00 -2.88 -7.54
CA GLN A 28 -4.96 -3.09 -6.09
C GLN A 28 -6.03 -2.29 -5.35
N VAL A 29 -6.28 -1.04 -5.78
CA VAL A 29 -7.38 -0.21 -5.26
C VAL A 29 -8.73 -0.86 -5.56
N GLN A 30 -8.95 -1.31 -6.81
CA GLN A 30 -10.20 -1.96 -7.19
C GLN A 30 -10.44 -3.24 -6.38
N ALA A 31 -9.42 -4.09 -6.23
CA ALA A 31 -9.50 -5.29 -5.41
C ALA A 31 -9.83 -4.98 -3.93
N SER A 32 -9.36 -3.83 -3.42
CA SER A 32 -9.66 -3.39 -2.05
C SER A 32 -11.09 -2.84 -1.91
N MET A 33 -11.62 -2.21 -2.97
CA MET A 33 -13.01 -1.73 -3.01
C MET A 33 -14.01 -2.87 -3.19
N ASP A 34 -13.64 -3.90 -3.94
CA ASP A 34 -14.47 -5.08 -4.20
C ASP A 34 -14.46 -6.08 -3.01
N ASP A 35 -13.63 -5.84 -1.99
CA ASP A 35 -13.56 -6.67 -0.80
C ASP A 35 -14.88 -6.57 0.00
N PRO A 36 -15.63 -7.67 0.20
CA PRO A 36 -16.90 -7.63 0.90
C PRO A 36 -16.74 -7.49 2.42
N ARG A 37 -15.52 -7.55 2.95
CA ARG A 37 -15.27 -7.44 4.38
C ARG A 37 -15.65 -6.04 4.88
N PRO A 38 -16.29 -5.93 6.06
CA PRO A 38 -16.62 -4.64 6.63
C PRO A 38 -15.35 -3.88 7.00
N ASN A 39 -15.42 -2.55 6.91
CA ASN A 39 -14.36 -1.68 7.42
C ASN A 39 -14.15 -1.91 8.92
N ILE A 40 -12.89 -1.90 9.34
CA ILE A 40 -12.52 -1.99 10.74
C ILE A 40 -12.30 -0.59 11.35
N PRO A 41 -12.65 -0.37 12.63
CA PRO A 41 -12.36 0.88 13.31
C PRO A 41 -10.86 1.16 13.41
N HIS A 42 -10.48 2.44 13.46
CA HIS A 42 -9.08 2.85 13.61
C HIS A 42 -8.40 2.22 14.84
N GLU A 43 -9.10 2.16 15.96
CA GLU A 43 -8.58 1.57 17.21
C GLU A 43 -8.18 0.10 17.02
N GLN A 44 -8.98 -0.65 16.25
CA GLN A 44 -8.71 -2.05 15.95
C GLN A 44 -7.45 -2.19 15.09
N VAL A 45 -7.30 -1.41 14.01
CA VAL A 45 -6.08 -1.40 13.19
C VAL A 45 -4.83 -1.15 14.05
N MET A 46 -4.91 -0.17 14.95
CA MET A 46 -3.79 0.19 15.81
C MET A 46 -3.46 -0.90 16.83
N ALA A 47 -4.47 -1.61 17.34
CA ALA A 47 -4.26 -2.75 18.24
C ALA A 47 -3.59 -3.92 17.51
N GLU A 48 -4.07 -4.28 16.31
CA GLU A 48 -3.48 -5.33 15.47
C GLU A 48 -2.03 -5.00 15.09
N MET A 49 -1.75 -3.75 14.70
CA MET A 49 -0.41 -3.29 14.38
C MET A 49 0.56 -3.38 15.56
N ARG A 50 0.13 -2.98 16.77
CA ARG A 50 0.96 -3.10 17.99
C ARG A 50 1.29 -4.55 18.31
N ALA A 51 0.29 -5.43 18.26
CA ALA A 51 0.49 -6.86 18.51
C ALA A 51 1.46 -7.50 17.50
N LEU A 52 1.38 -7.10 16.22
CA LEU A 52 2.30 -7.58 15.19
C LEU A 52 3.76 -7.14 15.46
N ILE A 53 3.97 -5.88 15.88
CA ILE A 53 5.29 -5.36 16.21
C ILE A 53 5.86 -6.09 17.42
N GLU A 54 5.08 -6.24 18.49
CA GLU A 54 5.50 -6.94 19.71
C GLU A 54 5.87 -8.40 19.41
N SER A 55 5.07 -9.10 18.60
CA SER A 55 5.38 -10.47 18.17
C SER A 55 6.72 -10.56 17.44
N LYS A 56 7.01 -9.62 16.54
CA LYS A 56 8.29 -9.59 15.81
C LYS A 56 9.48 -9.28 16.72
N LEU A 57 9.31 -8.38 17.68
CA LEU A 57 10.37 -8.03 18.64
C LEU A 57 10.67 -9.19 19.58
N ASN A 58 9.65 -9.83 20.15
CA ASN A 58 9.81 -10.98 21.04
C ASN A 58 10.45 -12.19 20.34
N LYS A 59 10.16 -12.38 19.05
CA LYS A 59 10.81 -13.41 18.24
C LYS A 59 12.30 -13.12 18.02
N ASN A 60 12.68 -11.85 17.91
CA ASN A 60 14.06 -11.44 17.67
C ASN A 60 14.92 -11.40 18.95
N SER A 61 14.30 -11.30 20.13
CA SER A 61 15.00 -11.33 21.44
C SER A 61 15.10 -12.73 22.05
N ALA A 62 14.43 -13.72 21.46
CA ALA A 62 14.50 -15.14 21.85
C ALA A 62 15.46 -15.98 20.98
N GLY A 63 16.30 -15.33 20.16
CA GLY A 63 17.37 -15.97 19.37
C GLY A 63 18.72 -15.34 19.70
#